data_AF-A0A7V4GXS4-F1
#
_entry.id   AF-A0A7V4GXS4-F1
#
_cell.length_a   1.000
_cell.length_b   1.000
_cell.length_c   1.000
_cell.angle_alpha   90.00
_cell.angle_beta   90.00
_cell.angle_gamma   90.00
#
_symmetry.space_group_name_H-M   'P 1'
#
loop_
_entity.id
_entity.type
_entity.pdbx_description
1 polymer ?
#
loop_
_entity_poly.entity_id
_entity_poly.type
_entity_poly.pdbx_seq_one_letter_code
_entity_poly.pdbx_strand_id
1 'polypeptide(L)'
;MLINLSNHPSPAWPENQMKAACELFSLVTDLPFPQIEPGISRAEMEQLVLSYGKQCLQQIADAGPGNHAVHLMGEMVFTTALASWLLRRNVRCVASATRRITRTNGNEQISVFEFAGFRDYFIFY
;
A
#
# COMPACT_ATOMS: atom_id res chain seq x y z
N MET A 1 -4.63 6.51 11.30
CA MET A 1 -3.32 6.62 10.61
C MET A 1 -3.29 5.68 9.42
N LEU A 2 -2.74 6.13 8.30
CA LEU A 2 -2.43 5.32 7.14
C LEU A 2 -0.96 4.92 7.15
N ILE A 3 -0.67 3.64 7.24
CA ILE A 3 0.69 3.13 7.03
C ILE A 3 0.87 2.97 5.52
N ASN A 4 1.69 3.83 4.90
CA ASN A 4 2.07 3.66 3.52
C ASN A 4 3.16 2.59 3.41
N LEU A 5 2.77 1.39 2.95
CA LEU A 5 3.67 0.32 2.57
C LEU A 5 3.54 0.12 1.06
N SER A 6 4.10 1.07 0.30
CA SER A 6 4.15 0.99 -1.15
C SER A 6 5.52 1.31 -1.74
N ASN A 7 5.73 0.88 -2.98
CA ASN A 7 6.88 1.27 -3.79
C ASN A 7 6.90 2.78 -4.17
N HIS A 8 5.94 3.57 -3.68
CA HIS A 8 5.86 5.02 -3.86
C HIS A 8 5.79 5.72 -2.49
N PRO A 9 6.92 6.21 -1.95
CA PRO A 9 6.96 6.94 -0.69
C PRO A 9 6.05 8.17 -0.68
N SER A 10 5.45 8.50 0.47
CA SER A 10 4.47 9.58 0.54
C SER A 10 4.99 10.99 0.19
N PRO A 11 6.28 11.34 0.36
CA PRO A 11 6.82 12.63 -0.11
C PRO A 11 6.75 12.82 -1.62
N ALA A 12 6.64 11.75 -2.40
CA ALA A 12 6.54 11.79 -3.86
C ALA A 12 5.08 11.76 -4.35
N TRP A 13 4.10 11.72 -3.44
CA TRP A 13 2.69 11.68 -3.81
C TRP A 13 2.21 13.01 -4.37
N PRO A 14 1.27 12.99 -5.34
CA PRO A 14 0.57 14.20 -5.72
C PRO A 14 -0.27 14.72 -4.53
N GLU A 15 -0.46 16.03 -4.48
CA GLU A 15 -1.14 16.71 -3.37
C GLU A 15 -2.53 16.12 -3.07
N ASN A 16 -3.28 15.77 -4.12
CA ASN A 16 -4.63 15.19 -3.99
C ASN A 16 -4.62 13.83 -3.28
N GLN A 17 -3.57 13.02 -3.42
CA GLN A 17 -3.45 11.74 -2.74
C GLN A 17 -3.12 11.92 -1.25
N MET A 18 -2.18 12.81 -0.93
CA MET A 18 -1.86 13.14 0.47
C MET A 18 -3.07 13.73 1.18
N LYS A 19 -3.79 14.66 0.54
CA LYS A 19 -5.00 15.26 1.08
C LYS A 19 -6.07 14.20 1.39
N ALA A 20 -6.36 13.31 0.43
CA ALA A 20 -7.32 12.22 0.64
C ALA A 20 -6.91 11.29 1.79
N ALA A 21 -5.61 11.01 1.95
CA ALA A 21 -5.09 10.18 3.03
C ALA A 21 -5.26 10.85 4.39
N CYS A 22 -4.95 12.15 4.50
CA CYS A 22 -5.13 12.91 5.74
C CYS A 22 -6.62 13.06 6.11
N GLU A 23 -7.50 13.28 5.13
CA GLU A 23 -8.95 13.36 5.38
C GLU A 23 -9.52 12.04 5.93
N LEU A 24 -9.05 10.89 5.42
CA LEU A 24 -9.55 9.57 5.83
C LEU A 24 -8.90 9.04 7.11
N PHE A 25 -7.61 9.32 7.31
CA PHE A 25 -6.78 8.61 8.30
C PHE A 25 -5.99 9.54 9.24
N SER A 26 -6.12 10.85 9.10
CA SER A 26 -5.49 11.93 9.89
C SER A 26 -3.98 12.08 9.76
N LEU A 27 -3.24 10.99 9.57
CA LEU A 27 -1.78 10.96 9.46
C LEU A 27 -1.36 9.86 8.48
N VAL A 28 -0.29 10.13 7.74
CA VAL A 28 0.41 9.14 6.91
C VAL A 28 1.79 8.86 7.50
N THR A 29 2.17 7.59 7.59
CA THR A 29 3.50 7.15 8.00
C THR A 29 4.03 6.16 6.99
N ASP A 30 5.25 6.36 6.50
CA ASP A 30 5.90 5.44 5.57
C ASP A 30 6.53 4.26 6.31
N LEU A 31 6.20 3.05 5.86
CA LEU A 31 6.98 1.84 6.13
C LEU A 31 7.67 1.45 4.81
N PRO A 32 9.02 1.46 4.73
CA PRO A 32 9.72 1.22 3.48
C PRO A 32 9.34 -0.12 2.83
N PHE A 33 8.91 -0.08 1.57
CA PHE A 33 8.59 -1.29 0.82
C PHE A 33 9.84 -2.15 0.62
N PRO A 34 9.77 -3.46 0.86
CA PRO A 34 10.94 -4.32 0.75
C PRO A 34 11.41 -4.43 -0.70
N GLN A 35 12.73 -4.49 -0.89
CA GLN A 35 13.29 -4.97 -2.15
C GLN A 35 13.05 -6.47 -2.25
N ILE A 36 12.31 -6.89 -3.27
CA ILE A 36 11.96 -8.29 -3.52
C ILE A 36 12.62 -8.71 -4.83
N GLU A 37 13.54 -9.66 -4.75
CA GLU A 37 14.20 -10.21 -5.91
C GLU A 37 13.28 -11.16 -6.69
N PRO A 38 13.32 -11.20 -8.03
CA PRO A 38 12.48 -12.10 -8.83
C PRO A 38 12.65 -13.58 -8.50
N GLY A 39 13.81 -13.97 -7.97
CA GLY A 39 14.15 -15.34 -7.59
C GLY A 39 13.83 -15.70 -6.14
N ILE A 40 13.11 -14.84 -5.39
CA ILE A 40 12.77 -15.11 -3.99
C ILE A 40 12.03 -16.44 -3.86
N SER A 41 12.44 -17.27 -2.91
CA SER A 41 11.71 -18.50 -2.62
C SER A 41 10.39 -18.21 -1.92
N ARG A 42 9.44 -19.15 -2.00
CA ARG A 42 8.19 -19.06 -1.26
C ARG A 42 8.41 -18.90 0.26
N ALA A 43 9.37 -19.63 0.82
CA ALA A 43 9.64 -19.59 2.26
C ALA A 43 10.16 -18.22 2.71
N GLU A 44 11.06 -17.61 1.93
CA GLU A 44 11.55 -16.25 2.18
C GLU A 44 10.42 -15.22 2.02
N MET A 45 9.56 -15.38 1.01
CA MET A 45 8.38 -14.53 0.84
C MET A 45 7.42 -14.61 2.03
N GLU A 46 7.15 -15.82 2.54
CA GLU A 46 6.32 -16.02 3.73
C GLU A 46 6.93 -15.34 4.97
N GLN A 47 8.25 -15.48 5.17
CA GLN A 47 8.97 -14.79 6.25
C GLN A 47 8.88 -13.27 6.12
N LEU A 48 9.02 -12.74 4.91
CA LEU A 48 8.92 -11.31 4.64
C LEU A 48 7.52 -10.78 4.96
N VAL A 49 6.47 -11.48 4.51
CA VAL A 49 5.07 -11.14 4.81
C VAL A 49 4.82 -11.15 6.32
N LEU A 50 5.30 -12.16 7.05
CA LEU A 50 5.13 -12.24 8.50
C LEU A 50 5.88 -11.11 9.23
N SER A 51 7.09 -10.78 8.78
CA SER A 51 7.89 -9.68 9.35
C SER A 51 7.17 -8.33 9.18
N TYR A 52 6.75 -8.01 7.96
CA TYR A 52 6.07 -6.75 7.65
C TYR A 52 4.68 -6.67 8.30
N GLY A 53 3.93 -7.78 8.31
CA GLY A 53 2.65 -7.86 9.00
C GLY A 53 2.77 -7.55 10.49
N LYS A 54 3.79 -8.07 11.17
CA LYS A 54 4.06 -7.75 12.58
C LYS A 54 4.40 -6.27 12.79
N GLN A 55 5.20 -5.66 11.91
CA GLN A 55 5.51 -4.24 11.98
C GLN A 55 4.26 -3.37 11.81
N CYS A 56 3.37 -3.71 10.86
CA CYS A 56 2.09 -3.01 10.71
C CYS A 56 1.23 -3.12 11.96
N LEU A 57 1.10 -4.32 12.54
CA LEU A 57 0.34 -4.51 13.78
C LEU A 57 0.91 -3.71 14.95
N GLN A 58 2.25 -3.68 15.09
CA GLN A 58 2.91 -2.91 16.14
C GLN A 58 2.63 -1.42 15.98
N GLN A 59 2.82 -0.85 14.79
CA GLN A 59 2.55 0.58 14.55
C GLN A 59 1.08 0.95 14.77
N ILE A 60 0.14 0.07 14.41
CA ILE A 60 -1.29 0.28 14.67
C ILE A 60 -1.57 0.24 16.18
N ALA A 61 -0.98 -0.72 16.90
CA ALA A 61 -1.15 -0.82 18.35
C ALA A 61 -0.58 0.42 19.07
N ASP A 62 0.61 0.89 18.68
CA ASP A 62 1.27 2.07 19.24
C ASP A 62 0.47 3.35 18.97
N ALA A 63 -0.20 3.44 17.82
CA ALA A 63 -1.04 4.58 17.47
C ALA A 63 -2.36 4.63 18.27
N GLY A 64 -2.73 3.56 18.96
CA GLY A 64 -3.97 3.48 19.76
C GLY A 64 -5.24 3.33 18.92
N PRO A 65 -6.43 3.63 19.48
CA PRO A 65 -7.70 3.53 18.76
C PRO A 65 -7.83 4.59 17.66
N GLY A 66 -8.42 4.21 16.53
CA GLY A 66 -8.69 5.14 15.43
C GLY A 66 -9.02 4.44 14.12
N ASN A 67 -9.23 5.23 13.06
CA ASN A 67 -9.37 4.70 11.71
C ASN A 67 -7.97 4.41 11.14
N HIS A 68 -7.48 3.20 11.37
CA HIS A 68 -6.18 2.74 10.87
C HIS A 68 -6.35 1.90 9.62
N ALA A 69 -5.43 2.06 8.66
CA ALA A 69 -5.33 1.21 7.49
C ALA A 69 -3.88 1.07 7.04
N VAL A 70 -3.60 -0.01 6.31
CA VAL A 70 -2.33 -0.19 5.59
C VAL A 70 -2.58 0.05 4.10
N HIS A 71 -1.89 1.01 3.52
CA HIS A 71 -1.87 1.22 2.08
C HIS A 71 -0.83 0.29 1.45
N LEU A 72 -1.27 -0.60 0.55
CA LEU A 72 -0.43 -1.63 -0.08
C LEU A 72 -0.43 -1.51 -1.60
N MET A 73 0.75 -1.24 -2.18
CA MET A 73 0.98 -1.18 -3.63
C MET A 73 2.43 -1.61 -3.92
N GLY A 74 2.67 -2.40 -4.98
CA GLY A 74 4.03 -2.80 -5.35
C GLY A 74 4.06 -4.21 -5.95
N GLU A 75 4.96 -5.04 -5.46
CA GLU A 75 5.06 -6.45 -5.87
C GLU A 75 3.77 -7.21 -5.53
N MET A 76 3.18 -7.84 -6.54
CA MET A 76 1.82 -8.37 -6.51
C MET A 76 1.65 -9.52 -5.51
N VAL A 77 2.62 -10.43 -5.42
CA VAL A 77 2.54 -11.61 -4.54
C VAL A 77 2.65 -11.19 -3.08
N PHE A 78 3.64 -10.37 -2.74
CA PHE A 78 3.83 -9.80 -1.41
C PHE A 78 2.61 -9.00 -0.97
N THR A 79 2.12 -8.08 -1.80
CA THR A 79 0.95 -7.25 -1.49
C THR A 79 -0.29 -8.12 -1.26
N THR A 80 -0.53 -9.12 -2.12
CA THR A 80 -1.71 -10.00 -1.98
C THR A 80 -1.63 -10.87 -0.73
N ALA A 81 -0.47 -11.47 -0.47
CA ALA A 81 -0.25 -12.32 0.70
C ALA A 81 -0.36 -11.51 2.01
N LEU A 82 0.23 -10.32 2.06
CA LEU A 82 0.18 -9.44 3.23
C LEU A 82 -1.23 -8.90 3.47
N ALA A 83 -1.94 -8.44 2.43
CA ALA A 83 -3.33 -8.01 2.55
C ALA A 83 -4.21 -9.15 3.10
N SER A 84 -4.07 -10.36 2.56
CA SER A 84 -4.81 -11.53 3.04
C SER A 84 -4.51 -11.85 4.51
N TRP A 85 -3.25 -11.74 4.93
CA TRP A 85 -2.82 -12.00 6.30
C TRP A 85 -3.33 -10.95 7.30
N LEU A 86 -3.33 -9.68 6.91
CA LEU A 86 -3.80 -8.53 7.70
C LEU A 86 -5.34 -8.50 7.80
N LEU A 87 -6.05 -8.73 6.70
CA LEU A 87 -7.52 -8.74 6.67
C LEU A 87 -8.10 -9.82 7.60
N ARG A 88 -7.50 -11.01 7.64
CA ARG A 88 -7.87 -12.09 8.60
C ARG A 88 -7.67 -11.72 10.07
N ARG A 89 -6.98 -10.60 10.35
CA ARG A 89 -6.74 -10.03 11.68
C ARG A 89 -7.50 -8.72 11.87
N ASN A 90 -8.52 -8.46 11.05
CA ASN A 90 -9.35 -7.26 11.08
C ASN A 90 -8.57 -5.95 10.86
N VAL A 91 -7.41 -6.02 10.18
CA VAL A 91 -6.69 -4.82 9.77
C VAL A 91 -7.18 -4.39 8.40
N ARG A 92 -7.66 -3.16 8.30
CA ARG A 92 -8.08 -2.57 7.02
C ARG A 92 -6.88 -2.38 6.10
N CYS A 93 -7.03 -2.75 4.83
CA CYS A 93 -6.01 -2.53 3.81
C CYS A 93 -6.62 -1.79 2.62
N VAL A 94 -5.89 -0.83 2.05
CA VAL A 94 -6.33 -0.05 0.88
C VAL A 94 -5.26 -0.02 -0.21
N ALA A 95 -5.67 0.08 -1.47
CA ALA A 95 -4.81 0.34 -2.62
C ALA A 95 -5.11 1.72 -3.19
N SER A 96 -4.13 2.33 -3.87
CA SER A 96 -4.38 3.50 -4.71
C SER A 96 -5.07 3.06 -6.00
N ALA A 97 -6.23 3.63 -6.29
CA ALA A 97 -6.89 3.50 -7.59
C ALA A 97 -6.43 4.64 -8.49
N THR A 98 -5.93 4.31 -9.68
CA THR A 98 -5.43 5.30 -10.64
C THR A 98 -6.18 5.23 -11.98
N ARG A 99 -6.27 6.37 -12.66
CA ARG A 99 -6.67 6.44 -14.06
C ARG A 99 -5.42 6.49 -14.92
N ARG A 100 -5.30 5.54 -15.85
CA ARG A 100 -4.23 5.55 -16.84
C ARG A 100 -4.59 6.50 -17.98
N ILE A 101 -3.74 7.47 -18.23
CA ILE A 101 -3.83 8.41 -19.35
C ILE A 101 -2.62 8.18 -20.23
N THR A 102 -2.86 7.99 -21.52
CA THR A 102 -1.78 7.90 -22.51
C THR A 102 -1.62 9.27 -23.17
N ARG A 103 -0.43 9.83 -23.09
CA ARG A 103 -0.06 11.08 -23.77
C ARG A 103 0.97 10.76 -24.85
N THR A 104 0.77 11.31 -26.03
CA THR A 104 1.73 11.18 -27.13
C THR A 104 2.63 12.40 -27.14
N ASN A 105 3.94 12.18 -27.10
CA ASN A 105 4.97 13.20 -27.26
C ASN A 105 5.79 12.86 -28.51
N GLY A 106 5.34 13.32 -29.69
CA GLY A 106 5.92 12.91 -30.96
C GLY A 106 5.76 11.40 -31.21
N ASN A 107 6.87 10.66 -31.22
CA ASN A 107 6.87 9.19 -31.37
C ASN A 107 6.88 8.44 -30.02
N GLU A 108 6.93 9.15 -28.89
CA GLU A 108 6.91 8.54 -27.55
C GLU A 108 5.48 8.47 -27.00
N GLN A 109 5.14 7.35 -26.36
CA GLN A 109 3.91 7.21 -25.58
C GLN A 109 4.25 7.23 -24.09
N ILE A 110 3.77 8.26 -23.40
CA ILE A 110 3.93 8.42 -21.96
C ILE A 110 2.63 7.94 -21.30
N SER A 111 2.73 6.91 -20.45
CA SER A 111 1.62 6.48 -19.59
C SER A 111 1.70 7.23 -18.25
N VAL A 112 0.72 8.07 -17.98
CA VAL A 112 0.54 8.79 -16.71
C VAL A 112 -0.53 8.10 -15.90
N PHE A 113 -0.29 7.92 -14.60
CA PHE A 113 -1.26 7.33 -13.67
C PHE A 113 -1.73 8.40 -12.69
N GLU A 114 -2.95 8.89 -12.88
CA GLU A 114 -3.53 9.92 -12.01
C GLU A 114 -4.30 9.26 -10.85
N PHE A 115 -3.97 9.65 -9.62
CA PHE A 115 -4.67 9.17 -8.43
C PHE A 115 -6.15 9.57 -8.46
N ALA A 116 -7.03 8.59 -8.27
CA ALA A 116 -8.48 8.75 -8.25
C ALA A 116 -9.12 8.46 -6.88
N GLY A 117 -8.39 7.85 -5.95
CA GLY A 117 -8.88 7.53 -4.62
C GLY A 117 -8.25 6.26 -4.04
N PHE A 118 -8.61 5.96 -2.79
CA PHE A 118 -8.27 4.69 -2.16
C PHE A 118 -9.40 3.68 -2.36
N ARG A 119 -9.05 2.41 -2.55
CA ARG A 119 -9.99 1.28 -2.66
C ARG A 119 -9.63 0.22 -1.64
N ASP A 120 -10.61 -0.28 -0.90
CA ASP A 120 -10.40 -1.36 0.06
C ASP A 120 -10.02 -2.67 -0.65
N TYR A 121 -9.03 -3.36 -0.08
CA TYR A 121 -8.86 -4.78 -0.33
C TYR A 121 -9.97 -5.54 0.41
N PHE A 122 -10.48 -6.60 -0.20
CA PHE A 122 -11.43 -7.51 0.43
C PHE A 122 -11.12 -8.96 0.04
N ILE A 123 -11.44 -9.88 0.95
CA ILE A 123 -11.45 -11.32 0.70
C ILE A 123 -12.84 -11.84 1.06
N PHE A 124 -13.32 -12.82 0.31
CA PHE A 124 -14.53 -13.55 0.71
C PHE A 124 -14.15 -14.56 1.80
N TYR A 125 -14.98 -14.62 2.84
CA TYR A 125 -14.86 -15.55 3.96
C TYR A 125 -15.68 -16.81 3.73
#